data_AF-A0A7S3NQK8-F1
#
_entry.id   AF-A0A7S3NQK8-F1
#
_cell.length_a   1.000
_cell.length_b   1.000
_cell.length_c   1.000
_cell.angle_alpha   90.00
_cell.angle_beta   90.00
_cell.angle_gamma   90.00
#
_symmetry.space_group_name_H-M   'P 1'
#
loop_
_entity.id
_entity.type
_entity.pdbx_description
1 polymer ?
#
loop_
_entity_poly.entity_id
_entity_poly.type
_entity_poly.pdbx_seq_one_letter_code
_entity_poly.pdbx_strand_id
1 'polypeptide(L)'
;EENKRTVTKKNEIRKAIKNFFHQREATCLFRPINEEEKLRIVNKIPYEDLRKPFRKQVEHLINKIYYNVKPKSINGQTLTGKMFAQMLEEYTSSMNNNGMPEINTAWDRVMDTEIKRVLQESTTKINYRLQEVVIDKMPMPLKQ
;
A
#
# COMPACT_ATOMS: atom_id res chain seq x y z
N GLU A 1 16.34 -4.14 -40.64
CA GLU A 1 15.09 -3.60 -40.04
C GLU A 1 14.77 -4.18 -38.67
N GLU A 2 15.02 -5.46 -38.44
CA GLU A 2 14.78 -6.16 -37.18
C GLU A 2 15.46 -5.50 -35.96
N ASN A 3 16.71 -5.03 -36.11
CA ASN A 3 17.41 -4.32 -35.04
C ASN A 3 16.71 -3.01 -34.63
N LYS A 4 16.08 -2.29 -35.58
CA LYS A 4 15.30 -1.09 -35.29
C LYS A 4 14.05 -1.44 -34.48
N ARG A 5 13.34 -2.52 -34.83
CA ARG A 5 12.16 -3.00 -34.07
C ARG A 5 12.50 -3.39 -32.63
N THR A 6 13.63 -4.07 -32.42
CA THR A 6 14.10 -4.45 -31.09
C THR A 6 14.47 -3.23 -30.24
N VAL A 7 15.09 -2.22 -30.84
CA VAL A 7 15.40 -0.95 -30.15
C VAL A 7 14.11 -0.20 -29.78
N THR A 8 13.13 -0.13 -30.68
CA THR A 8 11.83 0.49 -30.39
C THR A 8 11.13 -0.17 -29.21
N LYS A 9 11.02 -1.51 -29.21
CA LYS A 9 10.43 -2.27 -28.08
C LYS A 9 11.13 -2.00 -26.75
N LYS A 10 12.46 -1.98 -26.73
CA LYS A 10 13.24 -1.66 -25.51
C LYS A 10 12.95 -0.24 -25.01
N ASN A 11 12.80 0.72 -25.92
CA ASN A 11 12.50 2.10 -25.56
C ASN A 11 11.07 2.27 -25.04
N GLU A 12 10.10 1.53 -25.59
CA GLU A 12 8.73 1.49 -25.09
C GLU A 12 8.68 0.99 -23.65
N ILE A 13 9.38 -0.11 -23.34
CA ILE A 13 9.47 -0.64 -21.96
C ILE A 13 10.08 0.39 -21.01
N ARG A 14 11.18 1.05 -21.42
CA ARG A 14 11.81 2.11 -20.61
C ARG A 14 10.86 3.27 -20.37
N LYS A 15 10.07 3.67 -21.38
CA LYS A 15 9.08 4.73 -21.28
C LYS A 15 7.95 4.34 -20.33
N ALA A 16 7.46 3.10 -20.43
CA ALA A 16 6.44 2.56 -19.52
C ALA A 16 6.91 2.59 -18.06
N ILE A 17 8.10 2.06 -17.76
CA ILE A 17 8.67 2.10 -16.40
C ILE A 17 8.84 3.56 -15.92
N LYS A 18 9.27 4.47 -16.81
CA LYS A 18 9.40 5.89 -16.50
C LYS A 18 8.08 6.58 -16.17
N ASN A 19 7.00 6.15 -16.81
CA ASN A 19 5.67 6.72 -16.62
C ASN A 19 4.96 6.16 -15.39
N PHE A 20 5.06 4.86 -15.14
CA PHE A 20 4.34 4.21 -14.02
C PHE A 20 5.02 4.40 -12.66
N PHE A 21 6.34 4.56 -12.64
CA PHE A 21 7.11 4.68 -11.39
C PHE A 21 7.85 6.01 -11.34
N HIS A 22 7.29 6.96 -10.57
CA HIS A 22 7.87 8.30 -10.46
C HIS A 22 9.23 8.30 -9.75
N GLN A 23 9.30 7.67 -8.57
CA GLN A 23 10.53 7.50 -7.80
C GLN A 23 11.17 6.15 -8.11
N ARG A 24 12.45 6.16 -8.53
CA ARG A 24 13.24 4.96 -8.83
C ARG A 24 14.63 5.13 -8.27
N GLU A 25 15.12 4.07 -7.66
CA GLU A 25 16.45 4.04 -7.07
C GLU A 25 17.08 2.68 -7.36
N ALA A 26 18.40 2.66 -7.53
CA ALA A 26 19.17 1.44 -7.70
C ALA A 26 20.26 1.41 -6.63
N THR A 27 20.48 0.23 -6.03
CA THR A 27 21.56 0.01 -5.07
C THR A 27 22.22 -1.31 -5.41
N CYS A 28 23.54 -1.29 -5.53
CA CYS A 28 24.33 -2.48 -5.83
C CYS A 28 24.73 -3.14 -4.51
N LEU A 29 24.50 -4.44 -4.39
CA LEU A 29 24.93 -5.24 -3.26
C LEU A 29 26.16 -6.08 -3.63
N PHE A 30 27.13 -6.14 -2.73
CA PHE A 30 28.26 -7.05 -2.86
C PHE A 30 27.79 -8.50 -2.75
N ARG A 31 28.62 -9.42 -3.25
CA ARG A 31 28.37 -10.85 -3.05
C ARG A 31 28.41 -11.20 -1.55
N PRO A 32 27.42 -11.91 -0.99
CA PRO A 32 27.36 -12.20 0.45
C PRO A 32 28.55 -13.01 0.98
N ILE A 33 28.98 -14.02 0.22
CA ILE A 33 30.08 -14.96 0.55
C ILE A 33 30.86 -15.30 -0.73
N ASN A 34 32.18 -15.51 -0.64
CA ASN A 34 33.03 -15.86 -1.78
C ASN A 34 32.97 -17.35 -2.14
N GLU A 35 32.92 -18.22 -1.14
CA GLU A 35 32.80 -19.67 -1.33
C GLU A 35 31.45 -20.07 -1.94
N GLU A 36 31.49 -20.78 -3.07
CA GLU A 36 30.30 -21.19 -3.83
C GLU A 36 29.43 -22.19 -3.05
N GLU A 37 30.05 -23.17 -2.39
CA GLU A 37 29.32 -24.19 -1.61
C GLU A 37 28.54 -23.55 -0.46
N LYS A 38 29.12 -22.56 0.21
CA LYS A 38 28.44 -21.79 1.25
C LYS A 38 27.37 -20.87 0.69
N LEU A 39 27.58 -20.30 -0.51
CA LEU A 39 26.59 -19.44 -1.16
C LEU A 39 25.29 -20.21 -1.46
N ARG A 40 25.37 -21.49 -1.82
CA ARG A 40 24.19 -22.36 -2.04
C ARG A 40 23.31 -22.50 -0.80
N ILE A 41 23.90 -22.43 0.39
CA ILE A 41 23.22 -22.55 1.68
C ILE A 41 23.22 -21.23 2.46
N VAL A 42 23.33 -20.08 1.78
CA VAL A 42 23.50 -18.77 2.42
C VAL A 42 22.38 -18.41 3.40
N ASN A 43 21.17 -18.91 3.17
CA ASN A 43 20.02 -18.71 4.06
C ASN A 43 20.14 -19.43 5.41
N LYS A 44 21.03 -20.43 5.53
CA LYS A 44 21.33 -21.15 6.77
C LYS A 44 22.54 -20.58 7.51
N ILE A 45 23.29 -19.68 6.85
CA ILE A 45 24.52 -19.12 7.41
C ILE A 45 24.15 -17.93 8.30
N PRO A 46 24.72 -17.84 9.53
CA PRO A 46 24.52 -16.70 10.40
C PRO A 46 24.86 -15.38 9.71
N TYR A 47 24.09 -14.32 10.00
CA TYR A 47 24.34 -13.01 9.42
C TYR A 47 25.76 -12.50 9.71
N GLU A 48 26.30 -12.79 10.90
CA GLU A 48 27.66 -12.41 11.31
C GLU A 48 28.79 -13.09 10.54
N ASP A 49 28.50 -14.16 9.80
CA ASP A 49 29.46 -14.86 8.95
C ASP A 49 29.46 -14.31 7.52
N LEU A 50 28.49 -13.46 7.17
CA LEU A 50 28.44 -12.79 5.87
C LEU A 50 29.54 -11.73 5.77
N ARG A 51 30.01 -11.46 4.56
CA ARG A 51 31.09 -10.48 4.34
C ARG A 51 30.70 -9.09 4.86
N LYS A 52 31.57 -8.48 5.66
CA LYS A 52 31.36 -7.14 6.26
C LYS A 52 30.89 -6.06 5.25
N PRO A 53 31.45 -5.95 4.02
CA PRO A 53 30.96 -4.97 3.05
C PRO A 53 29.51 -5.22 2.60
N PHE A 54 29.10 -6.48 2.48
CA PHE A 54 27.72 -6.84 2.15
C PHE A 54 26.78 -6.43 3.29
N ARG A 55 27.12 -6.76 4.54
CA ARG A 55 26.32 -6.39 5.72
C ARG A 55 26.10 -4.88 5.80
N LYS A 56 27.17 -4.10 5.66
CA LYS A 56 27.09 -2.63 5.64
C LYS A 56 26.16 -2.10 4.54
N GLN A 57 26.17 -2.69 3.34
CA GLN A 57 25.28 -2.27 2.25
C GLN A 57 23.82 -2.67 2.49
N VAL A 58 23.59 -3.85 3.06
CA VAL A 58 22.25 -4.31 3.45
C VAL A 58 21.68 -3.42 4.54
N GLU A 59 22.44 -3.12 5.59
CA GLU A 59 22.05 -2.20 6.66
C GLU A 59 21.75 -0.80 6.11
N HIS A 60 22.60 -0.29 5.21
CA HIS A 60 22.35 0.97 4.54
C HIS A 60 21.05 0.96 3.73
N LEU A 61 20.80 -0.11 2.96
CA LEU A 61 19.59 -0.27 2.16
C LEU A 61 18.34 -0.35 3.05
N ILE A 62 18.40 -1.13 4.14
CA ILE A 62 17.33 -1.25 5.13
C ILE A 62 16.99 0.12 5.73
N ASN A 63 18.01 0.83 6.23
CA ASN A 63 17.82 2.17 6.79
C ASN A 63 17.21 3.11 5.75
N LYS A 64 17.74 3.10 4.53
CA LYS A 64 17.21 3.91 3.43
C LYS A 64 15.74 3.62 3.15
N ILE A 65 15.31 2.36 3.17
CA ILE A 65 13.90 2.00 2.98
C ILE A 65 13.06 2.53 4.15
N TYR A 66 13.45 2.28 5.39
CA TYR A 66 12.68 2.71 6.57
C TYR A 66 12.55 4.24 6.70
N TYR A 67 13.58 5.00 6.34
CA TYR A 67 13.53 6.47 6.40
C TYR A 67 12.76 7.11 5.24
N ASN A 68 12.72 6.46 4.07
CA ASN A 68 12.12 7.06 2.87
C ASN A 68 10.73 6.50 2.52
N VAL A 69 10.31 5.39 3.13
CA VAL A 69 9.00 4.80 2.86
C VAL A 69 7.90 5.76 3.30
N LYS A 70 7.00 6.07 2.37
CA LYS A 70 5.82 6.91 2.65
C LYS A 70 4.62 6.01 2.92
N PRO A 71 3.68 6.43 3.78
CA PRO A 71 2.39 5.75 3.91
C PRO A 71 1.74 5.58 2.55
N LYS A 72 1.13 4.41 2.31
CA LYS A 72 0.42 4.14 1.06
C LYS A 72 -0.76 5.09 0.95
N SER A 73 -0.83 5.84 -0.13
CA SER A 73 -1.93 6.75 -0.43
C SER A 73 -2.51 6.51 -1.82
N ILE A 74 -3.80 6.80 -1.96
CA ILE A 74 -4.54 6.81 -3.23
C ILE A 74 -5.29 8.12 -3.28
N ASN A 75 -5.18 8.86 -4.39
CA ASN A 75 -5.80 10.17 -4.59
C ASN A 75 -5.56 11.16 -3.43
N GLY A 76 -4.36 11.13 -2.85
CA GLY A 76 -3.97 11.99 -1.72
C GLY A 76 -4.44 11.51 -0.34
N GLN A 77 -5.33 10.52 -0.26
CA GLN A 77 -5.78 9.95 1.00
C GLN A 77 -4.84 8.84 1.47
N THR A 78 -4.36 8.92 2.70
CA THR A 78 -3.58 7.83 3.31
C THR A 78 -4.50 6.67 3.65
N LEU A 79 -4.10 5.45 3.24
CA LEU A 79 -4.86 4.24 3.49
C LEU A 79 -4.69 3.78 4.95
N THR A 80 -5.80 3.44 5.58
CA THR A 80 -5.78 2.69 6.85
C THR A 80 -5.62 1.19 6.56
N GLY A 81 -5.23 0.40 7.57
CA GLY A 81 -5.13 -1.06 7.42
C GLY A 81 -6.43 -1.73 6.97
N LYS A 82 -7.58 -1.25 7.48
CA LYS A 82 -8.91 -1.74 7.07
C LYS A 82 -9.21 -1.44 5.61
N MET A 83 -8.97 -0.20 5.17
CA MET A 83 -9.14 0.20 3.77
C MET A 83 -8.25 -0.64 2.86
N PHE A 84 -6.99 -0.86 3.25
CA PHE A 84 -6.05 -1.67 2.48
C PHE A 84 -6.50 -3.13 2.37
N ALA A 85 -6.98 -3.74 3.46
CA ALA A 85 -7.52 -5.10 3.44
C ALA A 85 -8.74 -5.24 2.51
N GLN A 86 -9.67 -4.28 2.56
CA GLN A 86 -10.83 -4.26 1.66
C GLN A 86 -10.43 -4.14 0.19
N MET A 87 -9.41 -3.34 -0.13
CA MET A 87 -8.87 -3.28 -1.49
C MET A 87 -8.27 -4.62 -1.93
N LEU A 88 -7.57 -5.32 -1.04
CA LEU A 88 -7.00 -6.64 -1.35
C LEU A 88 -8.11 -7.68 -1.60
N GLU A 89 -9.16 -7.68 -0.79
CA GLU A 89 -10.34 -8.53 -1.00
C GLU A 89 -10.99 -8.25 -2.34
N GLU A 90 -11.13 -6.98 -2.72
CA GLU A 90 -11.71 -6.60 -4.01
C GLU A 90 -10.84 -7.05 -5.19
N TYR A 91 -9.52 -6.83 -5.13
CA TYR A 91 -8.61 -7.26 -6.18
C TYR A 91 -8.57 -8.77 -6.33
N THR A 92 -8.48 -9.50 -5.21
CA THR A 92 -8.47 -10.97 -5.24
C THR A 92 -9.80 -11.53 -5.73
N SER A 93 -10.93 -10.93 -5.33
CA SER A 93 -12.26 -11.32 -5.83
C SER A 93 -12.41 -11.08 -7.33
N SER A 94 -11.94 -9.94 -7.85
CA SER A 94 -11.96 -9.68 -9.29
C SER A 94 -11.10 -10.70 -10.06
N MET A 95 -9.87 -10.94 -9.61
CA MET A 95 -8.99 -11.94 -10.23
C MET A 95 -9.58 -13.35 -10.23
N ASN A 96 -10.19 -13.77 -9.12
CA ASN A 96 -10.79 -15.09 -8.98
C ASN A 96 -12.05 -15.29 -9.86
N ASN A 97 -12.72 -14.20 -10.25
CA ASN A 97 -13.91 -14.23 -11.10
C ASN A 97 -13.60 -13.89 -12.57
N ASN A 98 -12.35 -14.12 -13.01
CA ASN A 98 -11.87 -13.78 -14.36
C ASN A 98 -12.02 -12.29 -14.73
N GLY A 99 -12.16 -11.41 -13.75
CA GLY A 99 -12.20 -9.96 -13.90
C GLY A 99 -10.81 -9.33 -13.90
N MET A 100 -10.70 -8.14 -14.48
CA MET A 100 -9.51 -7.30 -14.35
C MET A 100 -9.63 -6.46 -13.05
N PRO A 101 -8.68 -6.52 -12.13
CA PRO A 101 -8.68 -5.67 -10.95
C PRO A 101 -8.39 -4.22 -11.34
N GLU A 102 -9.35 -3.33 -11.10
CA GLU A 102 -9.23 -1.90 -11.37
C GLU A 102 -9.11 -1.10 -10.08
N ILE A 103 -8.06 -0.27 -9.99
CA ILE A 103 -7.76 0.51 -8.78
C ILE A 103 -8.90 1.46 -8.42
N ASN A 104 -9.49 2.12 -9.43
CA ASN A 104 -10.58 3.08 -9.21
C ASN A 104 -11.82 2.38 -8.65
N THR A 105 -12.23 1.25 -9.25
CA THR A 105 -13.38 0.47 -8.77
C THR A 105 -13.19 -0.03 -7.35
N ALA A 106 -11.99 -0.51 -7.00
CA ALA A 106 -11.70 -0.94 -5.63
C ALA A 106 -11.70 0.23 -4.65
N TRP A 107 -11.17 1.39 -5.06
CA TRP A 107 -11.18 2.59 -4.25
C TRP A 107 -12.61 3.10 -3.99
N ASP A 108 -13.47 3.13 -5.01
CA ASP A 108 -14.86 3.57 -4.90
C ASP A 108 -15.64 2.68 -3.92
N ARG A 109 -15.46 1.36 -3.98
CA ARG A 109 -16.09 0.41 -3.04
C ARG A 109 -15.65 0.62 -1.59
N VAL A 110 -14.36 0.89 -1.38
CA VAL A 110 -13.83 1.22 -0.04
C VAL A 110 -14.44 2.52 0.46
N MET A 111 -14.51 3.55 -0.40
CA MET A 111 -15.12 4.83 -0.06
C MET A 111 -16.60 4.68 0.31
N ASP A 112 -17.39 3.96 -0.48
CA ASP A 112 -18.80 3.71 -0.18
C ASP A 112 -19.01 3.01 1.16
N THR A 113 -18.15 2.03 1.46
CA THR A 113 -18.21 1.29 2.73
C THR A 113 -17.88 2.18 3.91
N GLU A 114 -16.87 3.04 3.78
CA GLU A 114 -16.49 3.97 4.85
C GLU A 114 -17.50 5.11 5.03
N ILE A 115 -18.10 5.63 3.96
CA ILE A 115 -19.18 6.63 4.02
C ILE A 115 -20.38 6.05 4.78
N LYS A 116 -20.82 4.83 4.44
CA LYS A 116 -21.93 4.15 5.13
C LYS A 116 -21.66 3.98 6.63
N ARG A 117 -20.44 3.56 6.99
CA ARG A 117 -20.04 3.41 8.39
C ARG A 117 -20.09 4.74 9.15
N VAL A 118 -19.46 5.78 8.60
CA VAL A 118 -19.39 7.10 9.23
C VAL A 118 -20.78 7.71 9.39
N LEU A 119 -21.66 7.52 8.39
CA LEU A 119 -23.05 7.96 8.47
C LEU A 119 -23.77 7.27 9.63
N GLN A 120 -23.70 5.95 9.73
CA GLN A 120 -24.34 5.18 10.80
C GLN A 120 -23.83 5.57 12.20
N GLU A 121 -22.51 5.74 12.34
CA GLU A 121 -21.91 6.20 13.60
C GLU A 121 -22.37 7.62 13.97
N SER A 122 -22.43 8.52 12.99
CA SER A 122 -22.86 9.90 13.19
C SER A 122 -24.33 9.98 13.59
N THR A 123 -25.21 9.24 12.92
CA THR A 123 -26.64 9.14 13.27
C THR A 123 -26.82 8.59 14.68
N THR A 124 -26.08 7.54 15.04
CA THR A 124 -26.14 6.95 16.39
C THR A 124 -25.71 7.96 17.46
N LYS A 125 -24.60 8.69 17.23
CA LYS A 125 -24.14 9.74 18.13
C LYS A 125 -25.14 10.89 18.28
N ILE A 126 -25.72 11.34 17.16
CA ILE A 126 -26.76 12.39 17.18
C ILE A 126 -27.97 11.93 17.98
N ASN A 127 -28.46 10.71 17.74
CA ASN A 127 -29.61 10.17 18.47
C ASN A 127 -29.35 10.06 19.97
N TYR A 128 -28.15 9.61 20.36
CA TYR A 128 -27.76 9.57 21.77
C TYR A 128 -27.74 10.97 22.40
N ARG A 129 -27.16 11.97 21.70
CA ARG A 129 -27.14 13.36 22.18
C ARG A 129 -28.54 13.98 22.23
N LEU A 130 -29.40 13.65 21.27
CA LEU A 130 -30.80 14.05 21.30
C LEU A 130 -31.50 13.45 22.52
N GLN A 131 -31.33 12.16 22.81
CA GLN A 131 -31.90 11.55 24.01
C GLN A 131 -31.41 12.22 25.30
N GLU A 132 -30.11 12.47 25.45
CA GLU A 132 -29.56 13.17 26.64
C GLU A 132 -30.19 14.56 26.84
N VAL A 133 -30.31 15.36 25.78
CA VAL A 133 -30.76 16.76 25.89
C VAL A 133 -32.28 16.90 25.92
N VAL A 134 -32.99 16.00 25.23
CA VAL A 134 -34.44 16.11 25.01
C VAL A 134 -35.23 15.40 26.11
N ILE A 135 -34.71 14.33 26.72
CA ILE A 135 -35.38 13.65 27.85
C ILE A 135 -35.54 14.61 29.04
N ASP A 136 -34.53 15.45 29.31
CA ASP A 136 -34.57 16.43 30.42
C ASP A 136 -35.52 17.63 30.13
N LYS A 137 -35.95 17.81 28.88
CA LYS A 137 -36.76 18.97 28.43
C LYS A 137 -38.09 18.58 27.78
N MET A 138 -38.52 17.33 27.90
CA MET A 138 -39.80 16.87 27.35
C MET A 138 -40.91 16.80 28.42
N PRO A 139 -42.15 17.21 28.08
CA PRO A 139 -42.56 17.77 26.80
C PRO A 139 -42.08 19.23 26.64
N MET A 140 -41.59 19.59 25.44
CA MET A 140 -41.19 20.96 25.16
C MET A 140 -42.38 21.89 25.36
N PRO A 141 -42.25 23.00 26.12
CA PRO A 141 -43.33 23.96 26.24
C PRO A 141 -43.63 24.52 24.84
N LEU A 142 -44.90 24.41 24.43
CA LEU A 142 -45.40 25.11 23.25
C LEU A 142 -45.11 26.60 23.45
N LYS A 143 -44.34 27.20 22.54
CA LYS A 143 -44.20 28.66 22.51
C LYS A 143 -45.61 29.24 22.37
N GLN A 144 -46.08 29.90 23.43
CA GLN A 144 -47.28 30.75 23.40
C GLN A 144 -47.02 31.96 22.50
#